data_AF-A0A3E0U2V0-F1
#
_entry.id   AF-A0A3E0U2V0-F1
#
_cell.length_a   1.000
_cell.length_b   1.000
_cell.length_c   1.000
_cell.angle_alpha   90.00
_cell.angle_beta   90.00
_cell.angle_gamma   90.00
#
_symmetry.space_group_name_H-M   'P 1'
#
loop_
_entity.id
_entity.type
_entity.pdbx_description
1 polymer ?
#
loop_
_entity_poly.entity_id
_entity_poly.type
_entity_poly.pdbx_seq_one_letter_code
_entity_poly.pdbx_strand_id
1 'polypeptide(L)' 'MTATCSINELKARAENLHDELGFTPLIVTQNGKSALVVQTVEAYTKQQEKIAFMELLLTSRKNIQESNAEPIDDFLSSI' A
#
# COMPACT_ATOMS: atom_id res chain seq x y z
N MET A 1 -6.50 15.60 1.90
CA MET A 1 -7.90 15.43 2.36
C MET A 1 -8.44 14.21 1.65
N THR A 2 -8.80 13.15 2.36
CA THR A 2 -9.31 11.92 1.73
C THR A 2 -10.76 12.15 1.30
N ALA A 3 -11.08 11.86 0.04
CA ALA A 3 -12.44 12.01 -0.46
C ALA A 3 -13.35 10.96 0.19
N THR A 4 -14.63 11.31 0.41
CA THR A 4 -15.62 10.41 1.01
C THR A 4 -16.91 10.47 0.20
N CYS A 5 -17.54 9.32 -0.06
CA CYS A 5 -18.87 9.24 -0.67
C CYS A 5 -19.72 8.16 0.00
N SER A 6 -21.01 8.13 -0.31
CA SER A 6 -21.92 7.03 0.03
C SER A 6 -21.78 5.86 -0.96
N ILE A 7 -22.20 4.67 -0.53
CA ILE A 7 -22.26 3.49 -1.42
C ILE A 7 -23.18 3.68 -2.63
N ASN A 8 -24.20 4.54 -2.53
CA ASN A 8 -25.12 4.83 -3.63
C ASN A 8 -24.45 5.71 -4.69
N GLU A 9 -23.72 6.74 -4.26
CA GLU A 9 -22.93 7.60 -5.17
C GLU A 9 -21.83 6.81 -5.87
N LEU A 10 -21.16 5.89 -5.15
CA LEU A 10 -20.16 5.00 -5.73
C LEU A 10 -20.76 4.20 -6.89
N LYS A 11 -21.93 3.59 -6.70
CA LYS A 11 -22.61 2.80 -7.73
C LYS A 11 -23.00 3.65 -8.94
N ALA A 12 -23.44 4.89 -8.72
CA ALA A 12 -23.86 5.79 -9.78
C ALA A 12 -22.71 6.29 -10.67
N ARG A 13 -21.47 6.28 -10.16
CA ARG A 13 -20.29 6.83 -10.85
C ARG A 13 -19.20 5.81 -11.12
N ALA A 14 -19.48 4.52 -10.94
CA ALA A 14 -18.50 3.45 -10.99
C ALA A 14 -17.69 3.41 -12.30
N GLU A 15 -18.31 3.76 -13.43
CA GLU A 15 -17.67 3.74 -14.76
C GLU A 15 -16.53 4.75 -14.90
N ASN A 16 -16.68 5.96 -14.33
CA ASN A 16 -15.68 7.04 -14.45
C ASN A 16 -14.73 7.10 -13.26
N LEU A 17 -14.93 6.23 -12.26
CA LEU A 17 -14.25 6.33 -10.98
C LEU A 17 -12.73 6.15 -11.10
N HIS A 18 -12.27 5.35 -12.06
CA HIS A 18 -10.84 5.13 -12.29
C HIS A 18 -10.11 6.45 -12.60
N ASP A 19 -10.64 7.23 -13.54
CA ASP A 19 -10.05 8.50 -13.99
C ASP A 19 -10.13 9.58 -12.91
N GLU A 20 -11.20 9.56 -12.10
CA GLU A 20 -11.39 10.53 -11.02
C GLU A 20 -10.47 10.31 -9.82
N LEU A 21 -10.19 9.05 -9.47
CA LEU A 21 -9.41 8.72 -8.26
C LEU A 21 -7.91 8.89 -8.46
N GLY A 22 -7.38 8.49 -9.62
CA GLY A 22 -5.94 8.42 -9.84
C GLY A 22 -5.24 7.65 -8.71
N PHE A 23 -4.39 8.32 -7.93
CA PHE A 23 -3.67 7.74 -6.77
C PHE A 23 -4.30 8.06 -5.40
N THR A 24 -5.45 8.73 -5.36
CA THR A 24 -6.10 9.15 -4.11
C THR A 24 -7.17 8.13 -3.70
N PRO A 25 -7.13 7.59 -2.47
CA PRO A 25 -8.17 6.70 -1.99
C PRO A 25 -9.50 7.44 -1.74
N LEU A 26 -10.60 6.74 -1.97
CA LEU A 26 -11.95 7.16 -1.64
C LEU A 26 -12.50 6.32 -0.48
N ILE A 27 -12.95 7.00 0.57
CA ILE A 27 -13.66 6.35 1.68
C ILE A 27 -15.13 6.22 1.30
N VAL A 28 -15.65 5.01 1.34
CA VAL A 28 -17.05 4.73 1.05
C VAL A 28 -17.79 4.52 2.37
N THR A 29 -18.91 5.21 2.51
CA THR A 29 -19.77 5.15 3.69
C THR A 29 -21.05 4.37 3.39
N GLN A 30 -21.53 3.66 4.41
CA GLN A 30 -22.82 2.98 4.39
C GLN A 30 -23.50 3.23 5.73
N ASN A 31 -24.76 3.67 5.70
CA ASN A 31 -25.53 4.03 6.90
C ASN A 31 -24.79 5.04 7.81
N GLY A 32 -24.08 6.00 7.21
CA GLY A 32 -23.32 7.03 7.94
C GLY A 32 -21.99 6.57 8.55
N LYS A 33 -21.54 5.34 8.30
CA LYS A 33 -20.26 4.82 8.80
C LYS A 33 -19.32 4.50 7.65
N SER A 34 -18.02 4.77 7.82
CA SER A 34 -16.97 4.32 6.90
C SER A 34 -16.97 2.80 6.83
N ALA A 35 -17.20 2.26 5.63
CA ALA A 35 -17.37 0.83 5.40
C ALA A 35 -16.22 0.26 4.57
N LEU A 36 -15.75 0.99 3.55
CA LEU A 36 -14.76 0.51 2.58
C LEU A 36 -13.80 1.64 2.18
N VAL A 37 -12.65 1.26 1.63
CA VAL A 37 -11.75 2.16 0.90
C VAL A 37 -11.64 1.63 -0.52
N VAL A 38 -11.87 2.52 -1.51
CA VAL A 38 -11.72 2.22 -2.93
C VAL A 38 -10.50 2.94 -3.47
N GLN A 39 -9.70 2.21 -4.26
CA GLN A 39 -8.48 2.70 -4.89
C GLN A 39 -8.40 2.12 -6.31
N THR A 40 -7.64 2.77 -7.18
CA THR A 40 -7.21 2.16 -8.44
C THR A 40 -6.24 1.00 -8.16
N VAL A 41 -6.12 0.07 -9.10
CA VAL A 41 -5.23 -1.09 -8.98
C VAL A 41 -3.78 -0.63 -8.87
N GLU A 42 -3.40 0.39 -9.64
CA GLU A 42 -2.07 0.99 -9.66
C GLU A 42 -1.71 1.59 -8.30
N ALA A 43 -2.63 2.32 -7.67
CA ALA A 43 -2.44 2.88 -6.35
C ALA A 43 -2.30 1.80 -5.28
N TYR A 44 -3.16 0.78 -5.32
CA TYR A 44 -3.11 -0.36 -4.41
C TYR A 44 -1.79 -1.13 -4.52
N THR A 45 -1.37 -1.47 -5.74
CA THR A 45 -0.11 -2.20 -6.00
C THR A 45 1.08 -1.41 -5.50
N LYS A 46 1.18 -0.12 -5.83
CA LYS A 46 2.27 0.74 -5.35
C LYS A 46 2.29 0.84 -3.82
N GLN A 47 1.13 0.81 -3.17
CA GLN A 47 1.05 0.76 -1.71
C GLN A 47 1.58 -0.57 -1.17
N GLN A 48 1.23 -1.71 -1.78
CA GLN A 48 1.72 -3.03 -1.38
C GLN A 48 3.24 -3.14 -1.55
N GLU A 49 3.79 -2.69 -2.67
CA GLU A 49 5.24 -2.65 -2.92
C GLU A 49 5.97 -1.82 -1.87
N LYS A 50 5.42 -0.66 -1.49
CA LYS A 50 6.00 0.18 -0.45
C LYS A 50 5.99 -0.52 0.91
N ILE A 51 4.93 -1.22 1.26
CA ILE A 51 4.84 -1.99 2.51
C ILE A 51 5.89 -3.10 2.52
N ALA A 52 5.96 -3.90 1.46
CA ALA A 52 6.95 -4.97 1.33
C ALA A 52 8.40 -4.44 1.42
N PHE A 53 8.68 -3.30 0.78
CA PHE A 53 10.00 -2.67 0.88
C PHE A 53 10.31 -2.19 2.31
N MET A 54 9.33 -1.62 3.00
CA MET A 54 9.48 -1.22 4.41
C MET A 54 9.75 -2.43 5.31
N GLU A 55 9.06 -3.55 5.11
CA GLU A 55 9.31 -4.79 5.85
C GLU A 55 10.74 -5.32 5.62
N LEU A 56 11.23 -5.27 4.38
CA LEU A 56 12.61 -5.63 4.05
C LEU A 56 13.61 -4.74 4.78
N LEU A 57 13.39 -3.42 4.81
CA LEU A 57 14.27 -2.48 5.53
C LEU A 57 14.26 -2.72 7.04
N LEU A 58 13.10 -2.97 7.63
CA LEU A 58 12.97 -3.26 9.06
C LEU A 58 13.66 -4.59 9.41
N THR A 59 13.49 -5.60 8.57
CA THR A 59 14.12 -6.91 8.73
C THR A 59 15.64 -6.81 8.61
N SER A 60 16.13 -6.08 7.60
CA SER A 60 17.56 -5.83 7.42
C SER A 60 18.17 -5.13 8.65
N ARG A 61 17.50 -4.08 9.17
CA ARG A 61 17.96 -3.39 10.38
C ARG A 61 18.01 -4.33 11.59
N LYS A 62 16.98 -5.18 11.75
CA LYS A 62 16.93 -6.17 12.84
C LYS A 62 18.08 -7.18 12.73
N ASN A 63 18.31 -7.73 11.53
CA ASN A 63 19.40 -8.67 11.28
C ASN A 63 20.77 -8.10 11.65
N ILE A 64 21.04 -6.83 11.30
CA ILE A 64 22.29 -6.16 11.66
C ILE A 64 22.42 -6.02 13.20
N GLN A 65 21.34 -5.65 13.89
CA GLN A 65 21.34 -5.51 15.35
C GLN A 65 21.56 -6.84 16.09
N GLU A 66 21.07 -7.94 15.53
CA GLU A 66 21.19 -9.28 16.10
C GLU A 66 22.48 -10.01 15.67
N SER A 67 23.43 -9.29 15.04
CA SER A 67 24.66 -9.86 14.46
C SER A 67 24.40 -10.99 13.46
N ASN A 68 23.21 -11.00 12.84
CA ASN A 68 22.80 -11.91 11.78
C ASN A 68 23.05 -11.26 10.40
N ALA A 69 24.26 -10.77 10.21
CA ALA A 69 24.73 -10.16 8.97
C ALA A 69 26.20 -10.55 8.77
N GLU A 70 26.60 -10.72 7.52
CA GLU A 70 27.97 -11.06 7.15
C GLU A 70 28.64 -9.94 6.36
N PRO A 71 29.98 -9.76 6.47
CA PRO A 71 30.73 -8.88 5.59
C PRO A 71 30.56 -9.26 4.12
N ILE A 72 30.55 -8.25 3.25
CA ILE A 72 30.34 -8.46 1.81
C ILE A 72 31.44 -9.33 1.19
N ASP A 73 32.68 -9.18 1.63
CA ASP A 73 33.81 -9.97 1.12
C ASP A 73 33.66 -11.46 1.47
N ASP A 74 33.17 -11.76 2.68
CA ASP A 74 32.93 -13.13 3.15
C ASP A 74 31.82 -13.79 2.31
N PHE A 75 30.69 -13.10 2.10
CA PHE A 75 29.60 -13.58 1.25
C PHE A 75 30.07 -13.86 -0.19
N LEU A 76 30.79 -12.91 -0.81
CA LEU A 76 31.26 -13.05 -2.19
C LEU A 76 32.26 -14.20 -2.37
N SER A 77 32.99 -14.56 -1.32
CA SER A 77 33.88 -15.73 -1.34
C SER A 77 33.14 -17.07 -1.22
N SER A 78 31.87 -17.06 -0.80
CA SER A 78 31.06 -18.26 -0.52
C SER A 78 30.19 -18.74 -1.67
N ILE A 79 30.04 -17.93 -2.73
CA ILE A 79 29.28 -18.22 -3.96
C ILE A 79 30.20 -18.59 -5.12
#